data_AF-A0AAE8LQ27-F1
#
_entry.id   AF-A0AAE8LQ27-F1
#
_cell.length_a   1.000
_cell.length_b   1.000
_cell.length_c   1.000
_cell.angle_alpha   90.00
_cell.angle_beta   90.00
_cell.angle_gamma   90.00
#
_symmetry.space_group_name_H-M   'P 1'
#
loop_
_entity.id
_entity.type
_entity.pdbx_description
1 polymer ?
#
loop_
_entity_poly.entity_id
_entity_poly.type
_entity_poly.pdbx_seq_one_letter_code
_entity_poly.pdbx_strand_id
1 'polypeptide(L)'
;MVNVPNIERVIASIKGELPETQTLGFNMNSYVDPVSLANPDLSGRDCEWTGCIAGHAYLLEIGCPFTQAESEDTEEIEEIAQHYLGLSREQADNLFFDLPAHLKLARLPASVAIETLERLAATGKVDWLGEKYVDAA
;
A
#
# COMPACT_ATOMS: atom_id res chain seq x y z
N MET A 1 -4.89 -17.66 -2.64
CA MET A 1 -3.68 -17.74 -3.50
C MET A 1 -3.44 -16.32 -3.93
N VAL A 2 -2.25 -15.78 -3.66
CA VAL A 2 -1.94 -14.37 -3.96
C VAL A 2 -2.15 -14.07 -5.45
N ASN A 3 -2.76 -12.94 -5.75
CA ASN A 3 -3.03 -12.50 -7.11
C ASN A 3 -1.84 -11.66 -7.62
N VAL A 4 -0.82 -12.35 -8.14
CA VAL A 4 0.44 -11.72 -8.60
C VAL A 4 0.22 -10.57 -9.58
N PRO A 5 -0.59 -10.70 -10.65
CA PRO A 5 -0.87 -9.57 -11.55
C PRO A 5 -1.42 -8.31 -10.85
N ASN A 6 -2.28 -8.49 -9.84
CA ASN A 6 -2.85 -7.36 -9.10
C ASN A 6 -1.83 -6.75 -8.13
N ILE A 7 -0.96 -7.57 -7.52
CA ILE A 7 0.17 -7.06 -6.74
C ILE A 7 1.11 -6.22 -7.61
N GLU A 8 1.45 -6.69 -8.81
CA GLU A 8 2.28 -5.95 -9.77
C GLU A 8 1.63 -4.61 -10.18
N ARG A 9 0.31 -4.58 -10.36
CA ARG A 9 -0.43 -3.33 -10.61
C ARG A 9 -0.38 -2.37 -9.41
N VAL A 10 -0.49 -2.85 -8.17
CA VAL A 10 -0.32 -2.01 -6.98
C VAL A 10 1.10 -1.44 -6.91
N ILE A 11 2.13 -2.24 -7.22
CA ILE A 11 3.51 -1.74 -7.31
C ILE A 11 3.64 -0.62 -8.35
N ALA A 12 3.09 -0.82 -9.55
CA ALA A 12 3.09 0.19 -10.61
C ALA A 12 2.34 1.47 -10.18
N SER A 13 1.24 1.33 -9.45
CA SER A 13 0.47 2.42 -8.85
C SER A 13 1.30 3.23 -7.85
N ILE A 14 1.97 2.57 -6.91
CA ILE A 14 2.85 3.22 -5.92
C ILE A 14 4.01 3.96 -6.61
N LYS A 15 4.55 3.40 -7.71
CA LYS A 15 5.59 4.01 -8.54
C LYS A 15 5.08 5.18 -9.41
N GLY A 16 3.76 5.37 -9.54
CA GLY A 16 3.17 6.40 -10.39
C GLY A 16 3.18 6.07 -11.89
N GLU A 17 3.23 4.79 -12.23
CA GLU A 17 3.31 4.30 -13.61
C GLU A 17 1.92 4.09 -14.24
N LEU A 18 0.86 4.13 -13.44
CA LEU A 18 -0.52 3.95 -13.89
C LEU A 18 -1.23 5.31 -14.01
N PRO A 19 -1.85 5.64 -15.16
CA PRO A 19 -2.57 6.90 -15.36
C PRO A 19 -3.67 7.17 -14.33
N GLU A 20 -4.43 6.14 -13.94
CA GLU A 20 -5.55 6.21 -13.00
C GLU A 20 -5.14 6.55 -11.56
N THR A 21 -3.87 6.35 -11.20
CA THR A 21 -3.33 6.61 -9.87
C THR A 21 -2.06 7.48 -9.91
N GLN A 22 -1.81 8.17 -11.03
CA GLN A 22 -0.58 8.92 -11.26
C GLN A 22 -0.38 10.06 -10.25
N THR A 23 -1.47 10.64 -9.74
CA THR A 23 -1.48 11.71 -8.74
C THR A 23 -1.72 11.21 -7.32
N LEU A 24 -1.65 9.89 -7.10
CA LEU A 24 -1.70 9.27 -5.78
C LEU A 24 -0.29 8.89 -5.34
N GLY A 25 0.23 9.60 -4.35
CA GLY A 25 1.48 9.31 -3.65
C GLY A 25 1.31 8.17 -2.64
N PHE A 26 2.35 7.93 -1.83
CA PHE A 26 2.35 6.80 -0.89
C PHE A 26 2.45 7.25 0.56
N ASN A 27 1.59 6.72 1.42
CA ASN A 27 1.77 6.78 2.87
C ASN A 27 1.01 5.63 3.53
N MET A 28 1.70 4.82 4.34
CA MET A 28 1.07 3.64 4.97
C MET A 28 0.08 4.01 6.11
N ASN A 29 0.06 5.27 6.55
CA ASN A 29 -0.80 5.76 7.65
C ASN A 29 -2.20 6.21 7.19
N SER A 30 -2.47 6.24 5.88
CA SER A 30 -3.71 6.72 5.29
C SER A 30 -4.22 5.72 4.25
N TYR A 31 -5.52 5.43 4.23
CA TYR A 31 -6.10 4.62 3.15
C TYR A 31 -6.08 5.41 1.84
N VAL A 32 -6.86 6.48 1.75
CA VAL A 32 -6.79 7.48 0.68
C VAL A 32 -7.10 8.83 1.31
N ASP A 33 -6.12 9.71 1.43
CA ASP A 33 -6.29 11.02 2.07
C ASP A 33 -5.56 12.13 1.29
N PRO A 34 -5.99 13.40 1.41
CA PRO A 34 -5.20 14.54 0.97
C PRO A 34 -3.86 14.60 1.73
N VAL A 35 -2.80 15.02 1.03
CA VAL A 35 -1.50 15.20 1.65
C VAL A 35 -1.56 16.25 2.76
N SER A 36 -0.94 15.94 3.89
CA SER A 36 -0.84 16.84 5.05
C SER A 36 0.46 16.61 5.82
N LEU A 37 0.71 17.42 6.85
CA LEU A 37 1.85 17.19 7.75
C LEU A 37 1.75 15.85 8.49
N ALA A 38 0.54 15.32 8.71
CA ALA A 38 0.32 14.03 9.34
C ALA A 38 0.48 12.87 8.35
N ASN A 39 0.09 13.09 7.08
CA ASN A 39 0.17 12.12 5.99
C ASN A 39 0.96 12.73 4.82
N PRO A 40 2.29 12.87 4.94
CA PRO A 40 3.11 13.39 3.84
C PRO A 40 3.22 12.35 2.71
N ASP A 41 3.44 12.81 1.47
CA ASP A 41 3.79 11.92 0.36
C ASP A 41 5.21 11.36 0.53
N LEU A 42 5.31 10.06 0.76
CA LEU A 42 6.57 9.31 0.89
C LEU A 42 6.98 8.60 -0.41
N SER A 43 6.29 8.84 -1.52
CA SER A 43 6.71 8.41 -2.85
C SER A 43 7.74 9.35 -3.48
N GLY A 44 7.83 10.60 -2.99
CA GLY A 44 8.72 11.63 -3.52
C GLY A 44 8.24 12.25 -4.84
N ARG A 45 6.96 12.10 -5.17
CA ARG A 45 6.36 12.59 -6.42
C ARG A 45 5.59 13.91 -6.26
N ASP A 46 5.48 14.43 -5.04
CA ASP A 46 4.77 15.68 -4.72
C ASP A 46 3.30 15.62 -5.13
N CYS A 47 2.66 14.50 -4.80
CA CYS A 47 1.25 14.26 -5.09
C CYS A 47 0.33 15.03 -4.14
N GLU A 48 -0.89 15.35 -4.59
CA GLU A 48 -1.92 16.01 -3.75
C GLU A 48 -2.62 15.03 -2.81
N TRP A 49 -2.56 13.74 -3.12
CA TRP A 49 -3.20 12.64 -2.40
C TRP A 49 -2.17 11.57 -2.07
N THR A 50 -2.43 10.82 -1.00
CA THR A 50 -1.64 9.64 -0.62
C THR A 50 -2.53 8.47 -0.31
N GLY A 51 -2.02 7.26 -0.56
CA GLY A 51 -2.64 6.05 -0.05
C GLY A 51 -1.63 5.01 0.42
N CYS A 52 -2.10 4.11 1.28
CA CYS A 52 -1.37 2.92 1.69
C CYS A 52 -1.57 1.81 0.66
N ILE A 53 -0.96 0.64 0.89
CA ILE A 53 -1.13 -0.53 0.00
C ILE A 53 -2.62 -0.86 -0.23
N ALA A 54 -3.43 -0.83 0.83
CA ALA A 54 -4.86 -1.11 0.73
C ALA A 54 -5.61 -0.05 -0.09
N GLY A 55 -5.32 1.24 0.11
CA GLY A 55 -5.95 2.30 -0.68
C GLY A 55 -5.58 2.27 -2.16
N HIS A 56 -4.31 2.02 -2.49
CA HIS A 56 -3.89 1.79 -3.87
C HIS A 56 -4.63 0.59 -4.49
N ALA A 57 -4.75 -0.53 -3.76
CA ALA A 57 -5.48 -1.70 -4.23
C ALA A 57 -6.98 -1.43 -4.44
N TYR A 58 -7.62 -0.76 -3.48
CA TYR A 58 -9.03 -0.38 -3.54
C TYR A 58 -9.34 0.49 -4.76
N LEU A 59 -8.56 1.55 -4.99
CA LEU A 59 -8.75 2.44 -6.14
C LEU A 59 -8.57 1.72 -7.48
N LEU A 60 -7.65 0.75 -7.55
CA LEU A 60 -7.45 -0.05 -8.76
C LEU A 60 -8.57 -1.05 -9.03
N GLU A 61 -9.26 -1.54 -7.99
CA GLU A 61 -10.40 -2.43 -8.15
C GLU A 61 -11.69 -1.67 -8.47
N ILE A 62 -11.98 -0.60 -7.72
CA ILE A 62 -13.24 0.13 -7.82
C ILE A 62 -13.21 1.17 -8.94
N GLY A 63 -12.06 1.79 -9.20
CA GLY A 63 -11.90 2.83 -10.23
C GLY A 63 -12.67 4.12 -9.93
N CYS A 64 -12.86 4.46 -8.65
CA CYS A 64 -13.56 5.67 -8.22
C CYS A 64 -12.62 6.89 -8.05
N PRO A 65 -13.16 8.12 -7.98
CA PRO A 65 -12.39 9.31 -7.64
C PRO A 65 -11.84 9.28 -6.20
N PHE A 66 -10.67 9.89 -5.96
CA PHE A 66 -10.04 9.89 -4.63
C PHE A 66 -10.89 10.52 -3.53
N THR A 67 -11.62 11.59 -3.85
CA THR A 67 -12.56 12.24 -2.91
C THR A 67 -13.72 11.32 -2.51
N GLN A 68 -14.07 10.36 -3.36
CA GLN A 68 -15.04 9.35 -2.97
C GLN A 68 -14.39 8.36 -2.03
N ALA A 69 -13.24 7.79 -2.41
CA ALA A 69 -12.50 6.81 -1.62
C ALA A 69 -12.15 7.30 -0.20
N GLU A 70 -11.82 8.59 -0.03
CA GLU A 70 -11.57 9.23 1.27
C GLU A 70 -12.76 9.09 2.25
N SER A 71 -13.98 9.06 1.72
CA SER A 71 -15.21 9.02 2.52
C SER A 71 -15.73 7.61 2.80
N GLU A 72 -15.10 6.59 2.22
CA GLU A 72 -15.52 5.20 2.34
C GLU A 72 -15.09 4.61 3.69
N ASP A 73 -15.79 3.56 4.12
CA ASP A 73 -15.48 2.87 5.36
C ASP A 73 -14.14 2.12 5.26
N THR A 74 -13.32 2.20 6.30
CA THR A 74 -11.98 1.60 6.27
C THR A 74 -12.05 0.07 6.24
N GLU A 75 -13.02 -0.56 6.90
CA GLU A 75 -13.20 -2.02 6.87
C GLU A 75 -13.59 -2.48 5.45
N GLU A 76 -14.42 -1.69 4.74
CA GLU A 76 -14.77 -1.96 3.35
C GLU A 76 -13.57 -1.84 2.41
N ILE A 77 -12.75 -0.79 2.57
CA ILE A 77 -11.51 -0.62 1.79
C ILE A 77 -10.58 -1.83 2.00
N GLU A 78 -10.41 -2.27 3.26
CA GLU A 78 -9.57 -3.41 3.62
C GLU A 78 -10.06 -4.72 2.99
N GLU A 79 -11.36 -5.00 3.08
CA GLU A 79 -11.96 -6.22 2.53
C GLU A 79 -11.80 -6.28 1.00
N ILE A 80 -12.09 -5.17 0.31
CA ILE A 80 -11.92 -5.07 -1.14
C ILE A 80 -10.45 -5.20 -1.53
N ALA A 81 -9.54 -4.53 -0.82
CA ALA A 81 -8.11 -4.64 -1.08
C ALA A 81 -7.58 -6.06 -0.86
N GLN A 82 -8.01 -6.72 0.22
CA GLN A 82 -7.68 -8.12 0.50
C GLN A 82 -8.12 -9.03 -0.66
N HIS A 83 -9.37 -8.88 -1.11
CA HIS A 83 -9.90 -9.66 -2.22
C HIS A 83 -9.17 -9.38 -3.53
N TYR A 84 -8.92 -8.11 -3.85
CA TYR A 84 -8.18 -7.70 -5.03
C TYR A 84 -6.80 -8.35 -5.11
N LEU A 85 -6.07 -8.36 -3.99
CA LEU A 85 -4.74 -8.93 -3.89
C LEU A 85 -4.72 -10.46 -3.76
N GLY A 86 -5.88 -11.11 -3.63
CA GLY A 86 -5.99 -12.56 -3.46
C GLY A 86 -5.40 -13.08 -2.14
N LEU A 87 -5.42 -12.24 -1.09
CA LEU A 87 -4.82 -12.54 0.21
C LEU A 87 -5.77 -13.37 1.08
N SER A 88 -5.19 -14.25 1.90
CA SER A 88 -5.88 -14.74 3.09
C SER A 88 -6.04 -13.61 4.10
N ARG A 89 -6.97 -13.76 5.05
CA ARG A 89 -7.14 -12.81 6.14
C ARG A 89 -5.84 -12.58 6.92
N GLU A 90 -5.13 -13.65 7.26
CA GLU A 90 -3.83 -13.57 7.95
C GLU A 90 -2.78 -12.78 7.14
N GLN A 91 -2.74 -12.98 5.82
CA GLN A 91 -1.84 -12.21 4.96
C GLN A 91 -2.24 -10.73 4.89
N ALA A 92 -3.53 -10.42 4.82
CA ALA A 92 -4.02 -9.04 4.83
C ALA A 92 -3.69 -8.35 6.15
N ASP A 93 -3.97 -8.99 7.28
CA ASP A 93 -3.64 -8.48 8.61
C ASP A 93 -2.14 -8.18 8.72
N ASN A 94 -1.30 -9.11 8.26
CA ASN A 94 0.15 -8.94 8.26
C ASN A 94 0.63 -7.82 7.33
N LEU A 95 -0.01 -7.66 6.16
CA LEU A 95 0.37 -6.66 5.16
C LEU A 95 -0.17 -5.27 5.45
N PHE A 96 -1.27 -5.14 6.19
CA PHE A 96 -1.89 -3.83 6.44
C PHE A 96 -1.52 -3.28 7.81
N PHE A 97 -1.29 -4.14 8.80
CA PHE A 97 -1.17 -3.72 10.20
C PHE A 97 0.07 -4.22 10.92
N ASP A 98 0.54 -5.45 10.65
CA ASP A 98 1.62 -6.07 11.43
C ASP A 98 3.02 -5.65 10.96
N LEU A 99 3.31 -4.35 11.06
CA LEU A 99 4.64 -3.83 10.80
C LEU A 99 5.59 -4.19 11.96
N PRO A 100 6.84 -4.58 11.67
CA PRO A 100 7.90 -4.70 12.67
C PRO A 100 8.01 -3.45 13.56
N ALA A 101 8.25 -3.64 14.85
CA ALA A 101 8.22 -2.55 15.86
C ALA A 101 9.16 -1.35 15.59
N HIS A 102 10.22 -1.55 14.80
CA HIS A 102 11.14 -0.47 14.42
C HIS A 102 10.64 0.34 13.21
N LEU A 103 9.69 -0.18 12.45
CA LEU A 103 9.02 0.53 11.37
C LEU A 103 7.83 1.32 11.92
N LYS A 104 7.60 2.50 11.35
CA LYS A 104 6.46 3.36 11.68
C LYS A 104 5.69 3.63 10.41
N LEU A 105 4.38 3.37 10.42
CA LEU A 105 3.47 3.57 9.29
C LEU A 105 3.70 4.92 8.60
N ALA A 106 3.66 6.02 9.37
CA ALA A 106 3.80 7.40 8.88
C ALA A 106 5.19 7.75 8.30
N ARG A 107 6.18 6.85 8.37
CA ARG A 107 7.53 7.05 7.83
C ARG A 107 8.01 5.88 6.99
N LEU A 108 7.14 4.93 6.67
CA LEU A 108 7.50 3.78 5.87
C LEU A 108 7.81 4.23 4.44
N PRO A 109 9.03 4.07 3.93
CA PRO A 109 9.35 4.46 2.56
C PRO A 109 8.58 3.62 1.54
N ALA A 110 8.16 4.23 0.43
CA ALA A 110 7.50 3.51 -0.66
C ALA A 110 8.33 2.32 -1.18
N SER A 111 9.66 2.44 -1.20
CA SER A 111 10.56 1.36 -1.62
C SER A 111 10.45 0.11 -0.74
N VAL A 112 10.25 0.26 0.58
CA VAL A 112 10.11 -0.87 1.50
C VAL A 112 8.77 -1.60 1.26
N ALA A 113 7.70 -0.83 1.04
CA ALA A 113 6.40 -1.40 0.66
C ALA A 113 6.47 -2.14 -0.68
N ILE A 114 7.15 -1.57 -1.68
CA ILE A 114 7.37 -2.21 -2.98
C ILE A 114 8.16 -3.52 -2.81
N GLU A 115 9.28 -3.52 -2.08
CA GLU A 115 10.08 -4.73 -1.83
C GLU A 115 9.26 -5.83 -1.13
N THR A 116 8.38 -5.43 -0.20
CA THR A 116 7.46 -6.34 0.51
C THR A 116 6.46 -6.97 -0.45
N LEU A 117 5.86 -6.17 -1.34
CA LEU A 117 4.92 -6.64 -2.36
C LEU A 117 5.60 -7.56 -3.38
N GLU A 118 6.82 -7.24 -3.82
CA GLU A 118 7.62 -8.10 -4.72
C GLU A 118 7.90 -9.47 -4.08
N ARG A 119 8.26 -9.51 -2.79
CA ARG A 119 8.44 -10.75 -2.02
C ARG A 119 7.15 -11.54 -1.87
N LEU A 120 6.04 -10.85 -1.57
CA LEU A 120 4.73 -11.46 -1.45
C LEU A 120 4.32 -12.13 -2.77
N ALA A 121 4.52 -11.46 -3.90
CA ALA A 121 4.27 -12.02 -5.22
C ALA A 121 5.13 -13.27 -5.50
N ALA A 122 6.41 -13.25 -5.11
CA ALA A 122 7.34 -14.35 -5.37
C ALA A 122 7.15 -15.56 -4.44
N THR A 123 6.80 -15.33 -3.16
CA THR A 123 6.84 -16.35 -2.11
C THR A 123 5.47 -16.72 -1.54
N GLY A 124 4.46 -15.88 -1.79
CA GLY A 124 3.16 -15.99 -1.15
C GLY A 124 3.18 -15.67 0.35
N LYS A 125 4.24 -15.03 0.87
CA LYS A 125 4.36 -14.66 2.29
C LYS A 125 4.58 -13.16 2.43
N VAL A 126 3.92 -12.56 3.41
CA VAL A 126 4.17 -11.16 3.79
C VAL A 126 5.45 -11.14 4.60
N ASP A 127 6.41 -10.34 4.15
CA ASP A 127 7.71 -10.18 4.78
C ASP A 127 8.17 -8.73 4.59
N TRP A 128 7.90 -7.90 5.60
CA TRP A 128 8.25 -6.48 5.63
C TRP A 128 9.76 -6.22 5.64
N LEU A 129 10.58 -7.25 5.88
CA LEU A 129 12.02 -7.13 5.99
C LEU A 129 12.71 -8.23 5.20
N GLY A 130 13.23 -7.87 4.04
CA GLY A 130 14.43 -8.57 3.61
C GLY A 130 15.52 -8.51 4.66
N GLU A 131 16.34 -9.57 4.74
CA GLU A 131 17.53 -9.70 5.62
C GLU A 131 18.43 -8.44 5.68
N LYS A 132 18.28 -7.49 4.75
CA LYS A 132 19.03 -6.24 4.60
C LYS A 132 18.79 -5.16 5.66
N TYR A 133 17.71 -5.21 6.45
CA TYR A 133 17.37 -4.12 7.38
C TYR A 133 17.47 -4.49 8.87
N VAL A 134 18.01 -5.67 9.19
CA VAL A 134 18.14 -6.17 10.57
C VAL A 134 19.37 -5.58 11.31
N ASP A 135 20.36 -5.02 10.60
CA ASP A 135 21.65 -4.60 11.16
C ASP A 135 21.96 -3.09 11.02
N ALA A 136 20.98 -2.22 11.24
CA ALA A 136 21.22 -0.79 11.48
C ALA A 136 20.83 -0.44 12.93
N ALA A 137 21.53 -1.04 13.89
CA ALA A 137 21.50 -0.69 15.31
C ALA A 137 22.56 0.37 15.64
#